data_AF-J2ZMG3-F1
#
_entry.id   AF-J2ZMG3-F1
#
_cell.length_a   1.000
_cell.length_b   1.000
_cell.length_c   1.000
_cell.angle_alpha   90.00
_cell.angle_beta   90.00
_cell.angle_gamma   90.00
#
_symmetry.space_group_name_H-M   'P 1'
#
loop_
_entity.id
_entity.type
_entity.pdbx_description
1 polymer ?
#
loop_
_entity_poly.entity_id
_entity_poly.type
_entity_poly.pdbx_seq_one_letter_code
_entity_poly.pdbx_strand_id
1 'polypeptide(L)'
;MASIPQNKIEKSSFKIITQFCALAHLPALVRLLNDHRHSNVSLTAILIWLLKVIFQWRTLYRAEAPGMCTKRTVYNILNDGRINWQRLSCLLAQRVITGLAQ
;
A
#
# COMPACT_ATOMS: atom_id res chain seq x y z
N MET A 1 -26.90 18.74 9.86
CA MET A 1 -25.86 18.20 8.96
C MET A 1 -26.06 16.69 8.87
N ALA A 2 -26.35 16.15 7.70
CA ALA A 2 -26.50 14.70 7.54
C ALA A 2 -25.11 14.04 7.66
N SER A 3 -24.95 13.13 8.63
CA SER A 3 -23.72 12.35 8.78
C SER A 3 -23.55 11.46 7.55
N ILE A 4 -22.40 11.55 6.86
CA ILE A 4 -22.08 10.64 5.78
C ILE A 4 -21.80 9.27 6.41
N PRO A 5 -22.52 8.20 6.02
CA PRO A 5 -22.29 6.90 6.63
C PRO A 5 -20.85 6.44 6.38
N GLN A 6 -20.10 6.24 7.47
CA GLN A 6 -18.68 5.88 7.47
C GLN A 6 -18.39 4.65 6.61
N ASN A 7 -19.32 3.69 6.59
CA ASN A 7 -19.28 2.48 5.76
C ASN A 7 -19.25 2.80 4.24
N LYS A 8 -19.94 3.86 3.79
CA LYS A 8 -19.94 4.29 2.39
C LYS A 8 -18.59 4.91 1.99
N ILE A 9 -17.97 5.65 2.90
CA ILE A 9 -16.63 6.23 2.70
C ILE A 9 -15.59 5.11 2.62
N GLU A 10 -15.62 4.15 3.55
CA GLU A 10 -14.69 3.01 3.55
C GLU A 10 -14.76 2.17 2.26
N LYS A 11 -15.98 1.88 1.77
CA LYS A 11 -16.17 1.19 0.49
C LYS A 11 -15.65 1.99 -0.71
N SER A 12 -15.85 3.31 -0.70
CA SER A 12 -15.35 4.20 -1.75
C SER A 12 -13.81 4.26 -1.75
N SER A 13 -13.20 4.45 -0.58
CA SER A 13 -11.74 4.44 -0.42
C SER A 13 -11.14 3.11 -0.85
N PHE A 14 -11.78 1.98 -0.52
CA PHE A 14 -11.32 0.67 -0.98
C PHE A 14 -11.30 0.58 -2.51
N LYS A 15 -12.37 1.04 -3.18
CA LYS A 15 -12.47 1.06 -4.64
C LYS A 15 -11.39 1.94 -5.29
N ILE A 16 -11.12 3.12 -4.72
CA ILE A 16 -10.08 4.02 -5.23
C ILE A 16 -8.70 3.36 -5.10
N ILE A 17 -8.41 2.73 -3.96
CA ILE A 17 -7.13 2.06 -3.72
C ILE A 17 -6.94 0.89 -4.70
N THR A 18 -7.97 0.08 -4.94
CA THR A 18 -7.86 -1.04 -5.89
C THR A 18 -7.65 -0.54 -7.32
N GLN A 19 -8.36 0.50 -7.74
CA GLN A 19 -8.16 1.14 -9.04
C GLN A 19 -6.74 1.71 -9.19
N PHE A 20 -6.24 2.42 -8.17
CA PHE A 20 -4.87 2.92 -8.15
C PHE A 20 -3.84 1.80 -8.27
N CYS A 21 -3.99 0.72 -7.48
CA CYS A 21 -3.07 -0.41 -7.52
C CYS A 21 -3.06 -1.10 -8.89
N ALA A 22 -4.22 -1.16 -9.57
CA ALA A 22 -4.34 -1.70 -10.91
C ALA A 22 -3.66 -0.79 -11.94
N LEU A 23 -3.95 0.51 -11.94
CA LEU A 23 -3.37 1.50 -12.84
C LEU A 23 -1.83 1.56 -12.72
N ALA A 24 -1.33 1.53 -11.49
CA ALA A 24 0.10 1.56 -11.22
C ALA A 24 0.81 0.21 -11.45
N HIS A 25 0.06 -0.86 -11.75
CA HIS A 25 0.57 -2.24 -11.80
C HIS A 25 1.41 -2.61 -10.55
N LEU A 26 0.94 -2.20 -9.37
CA LEU A 26 1.70 -2.28 -8.12
C LEU A 26 2.28 -3.68 -7.81
N PRO A 27 1.55 -4.80 -8.01
CA PRO A 27 2.12 -6.13 -7.76
C PRO A 27 3.36 -6.46 -8.60
N ALA A 28 3.44 -5.96 -9.84
CA ALA A 28 4.59 -6.17 -10.71
C ALA A 28 5.80 -5.36 -10.22
N LEU A 29 5.59 -4.11 -9.81
CA LEU A 29 6.64 -3.28 -9.22
C LEU A 29 7.20 -3.88 -7.93
N VAL A 30 6.33 -4.41 -7.09
CA VAL A 30 6.72 -5.05 -5.82
C VAL A 30 7.62 -6.26 -6.04
N ARG A 31 7.38 -7.05 -7.09
CA ARG A 31 8.26 -8.19 -7.42
C ARG A 31 9.69 -7.74 -7.70
N LEU A 32 9.87 -6.66 -8.46
CA LEU A 32 11.18 -6.06 -8.80
C LEU A 32 11.95 -5.50 -7.58
N LEU A 33 11.29 -5.42 -6.42
CA LEU A 33 11.85 -4.92 -5.18
C LEU A 33 12.05 -6.03 -4.14
N ASN A 34 11.40 -7.17 -4.34
CA ASN A 34 11.39 -8.30 -3.43
C ASN A 34 12.38 -9.40 -3.85
N ASP A 35 13.26 -9.15 -4.83
CA ASP A 35 14.19 -10.13 -5.42
C ASP A 35 15.09 -10.82 -4.37
N HIS A 36 15.30 -10.21 -3.19
CA HIS A 36 16.15 -10.75 -2.12
C HIS A 36 15.42 -11.00 -0.78
N ARG A 37 14.09 -10.83 -0.73
CA ARG A 37 13.32 -10.97 0.52
C ARG A 37 12.59 -12.30 0.59
N HIS A 38 13.05 -13.17 1.49
CA HIS A 38 12.38 -14.40 1.87
C HIS A 38 11.48 -14.16 3.09
N SER A 39 10.26 -13.71 2.86
CA SER A 39 9.27 -13.53 3.93
C SER A 39 7.93 -14.11 3.49
N ASN A 40 7.27 -14.81 4.41
CA ASN A 40 5.93 -15.36 4.21
C ASN A 40 4.84 -14.27 4.09
N VAL A 41 5.17 -13.02 4.43
CA VAL A 41 4.24 -11.88 4.32
C VAL A 41 4.42 -11.16 2.99
N SER A 42 3.33 -11.15 2.21
CA SER A 42 3.22 -10.44 0.93
C SER A 42 3.46 -8.93 1.10
N LEU A 43 4.50 -8.43 0.43
CA LEU A 43 4.83 -7.00 0.42
C LEU A 43 3.73 -6.18 -0.25
N THR A 44 3.11 -6.72 -1.31
CA THR A 44 1.97 -6.11 -1.99
C THR A 44 0.79 -5.92 -1.03
N ALA A 45 0.49 -6.93 -0.23
CA ALA A 45 -0.60 -6.84 0.74
C ALA A 45 -0.32 -5.78 1.81
N ILE A 46 0.93 -5.67 2.28
CA ILE A 46 1.35 -4.62 3.21
C ILE A 46 1.18 -3.23 2.60
N LEU A 47 1.63 -3.02 1.36
CA LEU A 47 1.48 -1.73 0.68
C LEU A 47 0.01 -1.34 0.51
N ILE A 48 -0.85 -2.28 0.14
CA ILE A 48 -2.30 -2.04 0.05
C ILE A 48 -2.86 -1.66 1.43
N TRP A 49 -2.45 -2.35 2.50
CA TRP A 49 -2.88 -2.00 3.86
C TRP A 49 -2.36 -0.61 4.28
N LEU A 50 -1.11 -0.26 3.97
CA LEU A 50 -0.55 1.07 4.23
C LEU A 50 -1.33 2.17 3.52
N LEU A 51 -1.66 1.97 2.24
CA LEU A 51 -2.52 2.90 1.50
C LEU A 51 -3.87 3.05 2.19
N LYS A 52 -4.51 1.96 2.61
CA LYS A 52 -5.78 2.05 3.37
C LYS A 52 -5.64 2.89 4.64
N VAL A 53 -4.58 2.68 5.42
CA VAL A 53 -4.31 3.44 6.64
C VAL A 53 -4.16 4.93 6.35
N ILE A 54 -3.42 5.29 5.29
CA ILE A 54 -3.23 6.67 4.84
C ILE A 54 -4.57 7.29 4.41
N PHE A 55 -5.35 6.61 3.57
CA PHE A 55 -6.65 7.11 3.09
C PHE A 55 -7.72 7.19 4.19
N GLN A 56 -7.57 6.41 5.26
CA GLN A 56 -8.40 6.52 6.47
C GLN A 56 -7.90 7.60 7.43
N TRP A 57 -6.84 8.34 7.09
CA TRP A 57 -6.23 9.38 7.91
C TRP A 57 -5.81 8.87 9.30
N ARG A 58 -5.42 7.59 9.36
CA ARG A 58 -4.93 6.96 10.60
C ARG A 58 -3.41 6.93 10.57
N THR A 59 -2.81 7.07 11.74
CA THR A 59 -1.38 6.74 11.91
C THR A 59 -1.23 5.23 12.01
N LEU A 60 -0.05 4.70 11.66
CA LEU A 60 0.27 3.27 11.83
C LEU A 60 0.06 2.79 13.27
N TYR A 61 0.30 3.68 14.24
CA TYR A 61 0.05 3.42 15.64
C TYR A 61 -1.44 3.19 15.93
N ARG A 62 -2.33 4.02 15.37
CA ARG A 62 -3.79 3.96 15.57
C ARG A 62 -4.53 3.01 14.63
N ALA A 63 -3.89 2.56 13.55
CA ALA A 63 -4.46 1.58 12.65
C ALA A 63 -4.62 0.22 13.34
N GLU A 64 -5.57 -0.61 12.91
CA GLU A 64 -5.61 -2.01 13.35
C GLU A 64 -4.54 -2.81 12.62
N ALA A 65 -3.97 -3.83 13.28
CA ALA A 65 -2.97 -4.68 12.64
C ALA A 65 -3.54 -5.30 11.34
N PRO A 66 -2.73 -5.44 10.27
CA PRO A 66 -3.20 -6.17 9.11
C PRO A 66 -3.51 -7.61 9.51
N GLY A 67 -4.65 -8.17 9.10
CA GLY A 67 -5.04 -9.53 9.46
C GLY A 67 -4.03 -10.63 9.06
N MET A 68 -3.06 -10.31 8.21
CA MET A 68 -1.99 -11.23 7.80
C MET A 68 -0.70 -11.17 8.66
N CYS A 69 -0.48 -10.14 9.48
CA CYS A 69 0.71 -10.05 10.34
C CYS A 69 0.60 -9.03 11.48
N THR A 70 1.55 -9.06 12.42
CA THR A 70 1.56 -8.10 13.53
C THR A 70 2.02 -6.71 13.06
N LYS A 71 1.64 -5.64 13.79
CA LYS A 71 2.20 -4.29 13.56
C LYS A 71 3.72 -4.28 13.62
N ARG A 72 4.33 -5.04 14.53
CA ARG A 72 5.80 -5.17 14.65
C ARG A 72 6.40 -5.70 13.36
N THR A 73 5.77 -6.71 12.76
CA THR A 73 6.19 -7.25 11.45
C THR A 73 6.13 -6.18 10.36
N VAL A 74 5.09 -5.35 10.34
CA VAL A 74 5.00 -4.22 9.39
C VAL A 74 6.14 -3.23 9.59
N TYR A 75 6.41 -2.80 10.82
CA TYR A 75 7.52 -1.89 11.11
C TYR A 75 8.87 -2.48 10.70
N ASN A 76 9.12 -3.77 10.97
CA ASN A 76 10.34 -4.44 10.56
C ASN A 76 10.51 -4.44 9.04
N ILE A 77 9.42 -4.63 8.30
CA ILE A 77 9.44 -4.62 6.83
C ILE A 77 9.71 -3.21 6.31
N LEU A 78 9.06 -2.20 6.87
CA LEU A 78 9.32 -0.79 6.51
C LEU A 78 10.79 -0.40 6.76
N ASN A 79 11.41 -0.96 7.79
CA ASN A 79 12.81 -0.74 8.13
C ASN A 79 13.77 -1.76 7.50
N ASP A 80 13.30 -2.65 6.62
CA ASP A 80 14.14 -3.67 5.99
C ASP A 80 15.05 -3.01 4.94
N GLY A 81 16.34 -2.91 5.23
CA GLY A 81 17.35 -2.32 4.34
C GLY A 81 17.53 -3.08 3.02
N ARG A 82 16.98 -4.29 2.89
CA ARG A 82 16.96 -5.04 1.62
C ARG A 82 15.89 -4.54 0.66
N ILE A 83 14.90 -3.79 1.15
CA ILE A 83 13.84 -3.21 0.31
C ILE A 83 14.26 -1.82 -0.14
N ASN A 84 14.42 -1.65 -1.45
CA ASN A 84 14.75 -0.34 -2.02
C ASN A 84 13.50 0.53 -2.18
N TRP A 85 13.12 1.22 -1.11
CA TRP A 85 11.94 2.11 -1.09
C TRP A 85 12.02 3.27 -2.08
N GLN A 86 13.23 3.79 -2.35
CA GLN A 86 13.43 4.86 -3.33
C GLN A 86 13.19 4.37 -4.75
N ARG A 87 13.66 3.18 -5.10
CA ARG A 87 13.38 2.57 -6.39
C ARG A 87 11.89 2.31 -6.57
N LEU A 88 11.18 1.88 -5.52
CA LEU A 88 9.72 1.75 -5.54
C LEU A 88 9.05 3.07 -5.88
N SER A 89 9.39 4.15 -5.17
CA SER A 89 8.74 5.44 -5.37
C SER A 89 9.01 6.01 -6.77
N CYS A 90 10.24 5.88 -7.28
CA CYS A 90 10.57 6.28 -8.65
C CYS A 90 9.79 5.50 -9.71
N LEU A 91 9.75 4.16 -9.62
CA LEU A 91 9.02 3.33 -10.57
C LEU A 91 7.51 3.56 -10.50
N LEU A 92 6.98 3.75 -9.28
CA LEU A 92 5.58 4.07 -9.08
C LEU A 92 5.23 5.43 -9.71
N ALA A 93 6.05 6.45 -9.47
CA ALA A 93 5.86 7.77 -10.06
C ALA A 93 5.91 7.71 -11.59
N GLN A 94 6.88 7.00 -12.16
CA GLN A 94 6.97 6.79 -13.61
C GLN A 94 5.69 6.16 -14.16
N ARG A 95 5.18 5.08 -13.53
CA ARG A 95 3.95 4.40 -13.95
C ARG A 95 2.73 5.30 -13.88
N VAL A 96 2.60 6.08 -12.81
CA VAL A 96 1.49 7.03 -12.66
C VAL A 96 1.56 8.13 -13.70
N ILE A 97 2.72 8.74 -13.92
CA ILE A 97 2.89 9.80 -14.94
C ILE A 97 2.58 9.26 -16.34
N THR A 98 3.11 8.10 -16.70
CA THR A 98 2.85 7.49 -18.01
C THR A 98 1.39 7.08 -18.17
N GLY A 99 0.76 6.53 -17.13
CA GLY A 99 -0.66 6.16 -17.16
C GLY A 99 -1.62 7.35 -17.17
N LEU A 100 -1.17 8.55 -16.76
CA LEU A 100 -1.93 9.80 -16.84
C LEU A 100 -1.74 10.56 -18.17
N ALA A 101 -0.71 10.20 -18.94
CA ALA A 101 -0.39 10.81 -20.23
C ALA A 101 -1.07 10.12 -21.44
N GLN A 102 -1.85 9.06 -21.18
CA GLN A 102 -2.68 8.34 -22.15
C GLN A 102 -4.14 8.80 -22.05
#